data_AF-A0AAV0FZ47-F1
#
_entry.id   AF-A0AAV0FZ47-F1
#
_cell.length_a   1.000
_cell.length_b   1.000
_cell.length_c   1.000
_cell.angle_alpha   90.00
_cell.angle_beta   90.00
_cell.angle_gamma   90.00
#
_symmetry.space_group_name_H-M   'P 1'
#
loop_
_entity.id
_entity.type
_entity.pdbx_description
1 polymer ?
#
loop_
_entity_poly.entity_id
_entity_poly.type
_entity_poly.pdbx_seq_one_letter_code
_entity_poly.pdbx_strand_id
1 'polypeptide(L)'
;MPIASQLLYANLRILPTPSLPLLRSTPSVPLSFDGFPASSLSCSICTKSLSLTEKGIRPFGSRTKASMADFVTGERKAKVQVFDSEEELKASLAKYTSDLSEKICKERDSFSVVFSGGSLIKCLGKLLEPPYVDSVDWSKWHIFWVDERVVPKNHPDSNYLLAYDGFLSKVSISADNVYAINDVLSAKGAADDYETRLKHLVKTKIVRMSEASGF
;
A
#
# COMPACT_ATOMS: atom_id res chain seq x y z
N MET A 1 0.75 46.19 -53.23
CA MET A 1 -0.38 45.26 -53.06
C MET A 1 -0.37 44.67 -51.66
N PRO A 2 -1.18 45.19 -50.72
CA PRO A 2 -1.24 44.67 -49.34
C PRO A 2 -2.64 44.17 -48.95
N ILE A 3 -2.77 42.86 -48.64
CA ILE A 3 -3.95 42.26 -48.01
C ILE A 3 -3.48 41.08 -47.16
N ALA A 4 -3.97 40.78 -45.96
CA ALA A 4 -4.43 41.59 -44.83
C ALA A 4 -4.56 40.61 -43.64
N SER A 5 -4.14 40.99 -42.43
CA SER A 5 -4.36 40.16 -41.25
C SER A 5 -5.83 40.18 -40.82
N GLN A 6 -6.44 39.03 -40.56
CA GLN A 6 -7.70 38.95 -39.81
C GLN A 6 -7.54 38.11 -38.54
N LEU A 7 -7.76 38.78 -37.41
CA LEU A 7 -8.11 38.13 -36.15
C LEU A 7 -9.57 37.68 -36.22
N LEU A 8 -9.91 36.56 -35.58
CA LEU A 8 -11.27 36.32 -35.11
C LEU A 8 -11.25 35.94 -33.63
N TYR A 9 -12.11 36.64 -32.88
CA TYR A 9 -12.23 36.55 -31.43
C TYR A 9 -13.34 35.57 -31.03
N ALA A 10 -13.21 35.04 -29.81
CA ALA A 10 -14.27 34.63 -28.90
C ALA A 10 -15.42 33.71 -29.39
N ASN A 11 -15.61 32.61 -28.66
CA ASN A 11 -16.94 32.23 -28.18
C ASN A 11 -16.82 31.63 -26.77
N LEU A 12 -16.72 32.48 -25.74
CA LEU A 12 -17.07 32.05 -24.39
C LEU A 12 -18.60 31.85 -24.37
N ARG A 13 -19.05 30.64 -24.09
CA ARG A 13 -20.43 30.39 -23.65
C ARG A 13 -20.41 29.90 -22.22
N ILE A 14 -20.75 30.83 -21.33
CA ILE A 14 -21.03 30.56 -19.92
C ILE A 14 -22.26 29.66 -19.86
N LEU A 15 -22.18 28.56 -19.10
CA LEU A 15 -23.34 27.77 -18.69
C LEU A 15 -23.67 28.04 -17.21
N PRO A 16 -24.95 27.99 -16.78
CA PRO A 16 -25.34 28.48 -15.47
C PRO A 16 -25.06 27.47 -14.35
N THR A 17 -24.67 27.98 -13.18
CA THR A 17 -24.60 27.22 -11.93
C THR A 17 -26.00 26.92 -11.37
N PRO A 18 -26.33 25.68 -10.97
CA PRO A 18 -27.42 25.41 -10.03
C PRO A 18 -26.98 25.78 -8.60
N SER A 19 -27.86 26.42 -7.85
CA SER A 19 -27.59 26.93 -6.49
C SER A 19 -27.78 25.88 -5.39
N LEU A 20 -26.86 25.85 -4.42
CA LEU A 20 -27.01 25.10 -3.16
C LEU A 20 -28.07 25.74 -2.24
N PRO A 21 -28.96 24.97 -1.61
CA PRO A 21 -29.68 25.40 -0.41
C PRO A 21 -28.85 25.08 0.84
N LEU A 22 -28.54 26.10 1.64
CA LEU A 22 -27.99 25.93 2.99
C LEU A 22 -29.13 25.62 3.97
N LEU A 23 -28.99 24.54 4.75
CA LEU A 23 -29.71 24.42 6.03
C LEU A 23 -28.85 23.67 7.05
N ARG A 24 -28.63 24.30 8.21
CA ARG A 24 -27.84 23.75 9.33
C ARG A 24 -28.67 23.82 10.60
N SER A 25 -29.05 22.67 11.16
CA SER A 25 -29.65 22.60 12.49
C SER A 25 -29.31 21.28 13.18
N THR A 26 -28.99 21.39 14.47
CA THR A 26 -28.61 20.34 15.42
C THR A 26 -28.82 20.90 16.83
N PRO A 27 -28.94 20.09 17.90
CA PRO A 27 -29.37 18.69 17.99
C PRO A 27 -30.57 18.53 18.95
N SER A 28 -31.12 17.32 19.09
CA SER A 28 -32.08 17.00 20.18
C SER A 28 -32.10 15.51 20.54
N VAL A 29 -31.82 15.22 21.82
CA VAL A 29 -31.81 13.92 22.54
C VAL A 29 -32.17 14.30 23.99
N PRO A 30 -33.13 13.66 24.71
CA PRO A 30 -32.85 12.39 25.43
C PRO A 30 -34.06 11.47 25.74
N LEU A 31 -33.80 10.48 26.62
CA LEU A 31 -34.69 9.53 27.32
C LEU A 31 -35.00 8.22 26.52
N SER A 32 -34.51 7.05 26.95
CA SER A 32 -34.94 6.17 28.09
C SER A 32 -36.19 5.34 27.75
N PHE A 33 -36.36 4.05 28.07
CA PHE A 33 -35.63 3.03 28.89
C PHE A 33 -36.12 1.63 28.40
N ASP A 34 -35.67 0.40 28.74
CA ASP A 34 -34.68 -0.19 29.69
C ASP A 34 -34.38 -1.66 29.20
N GLY A 35 -33.58 -2.49 29.91
CA GLY A 35 -33.67 -3.97 29.81
C GLY A 35 -32.37 -4.81 29.94
N PHE A 36 -32.07 -5.26 31.16
CA PHE A 36 -31.19 -6.41 31.48
C PHE A 36 -32.07 -7.63 31.94
N PRO A 37 -31.59 -8.89 32.23
CA PRO A 37 -30.20 -9.30 32.55
C PRO A 37 -29.67 -10.70 32.06
N ALA A 38 -28.34 -10.85 32.15
CA ALA A 38 -27.52 -11.99 32.61
C ALA A 38 -27.83 -13.49 32.28
N SER A 39 -26.83 -14.15 31.67
CA SER A 39 -26.15 -15.39 32.17
C SER A 39 -24.83 -15.56 31.38
N SER A 40 -23.66 -15.92 31.92
CA SER A 40 -23.23 -16.88 32.95
C SER A 40 -23.23 -18.35 32.50
N LEU A 41 -22.07 -18.87 32.08
CA LEU A 41 -21.45 -20.06 32.68
C LEU A 41 -20.01 -20.29 32.18
N SER A 42 -19.20 -20.97 33.00
CA SER A 42 -17.83 -21.41 32.69
C SER A 42 -17.76 -22.93 32.47
N CYS A 43 -16.75 -23.41 31.75
CA CYS A 43 -16.11 -24.69 32.10
C CYS A 43 -14.65 -24.74 31.60
N SER A 44 -13.86 -25.70 32.10
CA SER A 44 -12.46 -25.89 31.76
C SER A 44 -12.09 -27.37 31.89
N ILE A 45 -11.17 -27.86 31.03
CA ILE A 45 -10.43 -29.14 31.20
C ILE A 45 -11.36 -30.38 31.02
N CYS A 46 -11.05 -31.47 30.31
CA CYS A 46 -9.79 -32.22 30.17
C CYS A 46 -9.78 -33.19 28.97
N THR A 47 -8.60 -33.77 28.69
CA THR A 47 -8.36 -35.10 28.05
C THR A 47 -9.19 -35.56 26.83
N LYS A 48 -8.46 -35.90 25.76
CA LYS A 48 -8.09 -37.32 25.54
C LYS A 48 -6.81 -37.46 24.73
N SER A 49 -5.91 -38.32 25.21
CA SER A 49 -4.77 -38.82 24.45
C SER A 49 -5.23 -39.96 23.53
N LEU A 50 -4.70 -40.03 22.32
CA LEU A 50 -4.79 -41.21 21.45
C LEU A 50 -3.56 -41.28 20.55
N SER A 51 -2.63 -42.17 20.91
CA SER A 51 -1.44 -42.50 20.13
C SER A 51 -1.70 -43.68 19.20
N LEU A 52 -1.11 -43.71 17.98
CA LEU A 52 -0.68 -44.96 17.33
C LEU A 52 0.27 -44.70 16.12
N THR A 53 1.52 -45.12 16.29
CA THR A 53 2.47 -45.67 15.29
C THR A 53 2.49 -45.18 13.83
N GLU A 54 3.57 -44.47 13.51
CA GLU A 54 4.45 -44.58 12.33
C GLU A 54 4.05 -45.43 11.10
N LYS A 55 4.33 -44.87 9.91
CA LYS A 55 5.18 -45.53 8.89
C LYS A 55 5.96 -44.47 8.10
N GLY A 56 7.25 -44.70 7.89
CA GLY A 56 8.21 -43.63 7.60
C GLY A 56 8.46 -43.29 6.13
N ILE A 57 8.95 -42.08 5.89
CA ILE A 57 9.65 -41.65 4.67
C ILE A 57 11.07 -41.18 5.08
N ARG A 58 12.03 -41.32 4.17
CA ARG A 58 13.48 -41.41 4.45
C ARG A 58 14.11 -40.04 4.75
N PRO A 59 15.06 -39.92 5.71
CA PRO A 59 15.82 -38.70 5.92
C PRO A 59 16.88 -38.53 4.82
N PHE A 60 16.69 -37.55 3.93
CA PHE A 60 17.75 -37.14 3.00
C PHE A 60 18.63 -36.06 3.63
N GLY A 61 19.85 -36.43 4.02
CA GLY A 61 20.73 -35.58 4.84
C GLY A 61 21.36 -34.40 4.07
N SER A 62 21.05 -33.18 4.47
CA SER A 62 21.79 -31.97 4.07
C SER A 62 23.05 -31.82 4.93
N ARG A 63 24.22 -31.86 4.28
CA ARG A 63 25.54 -31.89 4.94
C ARG A 63 26.06 -30.49 5.23
N THR A 64 25.62 -29.88 6.32
CA THR A 64 26.10 -28.56 6.78
C THR A 64 27.60 -28.58 7.06
N LYS A 65 28.40 -28.07 6.13
CA LYS A 65 29.78 -27.64 6.42
C LYS A 65 29.75 -26.21 6.93
N ALA A 66 29.98 -26.01 8.23
CA ALA A 66 30.42 -24.71 8.70
C ALA A 66 31.85 -24.46 8.21
N SER A 67 32.14 -23.25 7.76
CA SER A 67 33.49 -22.79 7.41
C SER A 67 33.65 -21.38 7.96
N MET A 68 34.77 -21.12 8.64
CA MET A 68 35.01 -19.86 9.32
C MET A 68 35.26 -18.73 8.31
N ALA A 69 34.32 -17.80 8.21
CA ALA A 69 34.47 -16.53 7.49
C ALA A 69 33.67 -15.37 8.12
N ASP A 70 33.21 -15.53 9.38
CA ASP A 70 32.38 -14.55 10.10
C ASP A 70 33.18 -13.34 10.61
N PHE A 71 33.80 -12.56 9.71
CA PHE A 71 33.92 -11.09 9.84
C PHE A 71 34.42 -10.44 8.54
N VAL A 72 33.53 -9.78 7.80
CA VAL A 72 33.70 -8.56 6.95
C VAL A 72 32.51 -8.47 5.98
N THR A 73 31.81 -7.33 5.98
CA THR A 73 30.55 -7.05 5.27
C THR A 73 29.35 -7.94 5.67
N GLY A 74 28.20 -7.33 5.92
CA GLY A 74 26.99 -8.05 6.30
C GLY A 74 26.25 -8.63 5.10
N GLU A 75 26.50 -9.90 4.77
CA GLU A 75 25.79 -10.61 3.70
C GLU A 75 24.28 -10.69 3.96
N ARG A 76 23.50 -9.80 3.34
CA ARG A 76 22.03 -9.90 3.28
C ARG A 76 21.65 -11.10 2.41
N LYS A 77 21.48 -12.28 3.02
CA LYS A 77 21.00 -13.50 2.32
C LYS A 77 19.66 -13.24 1.62
N ALA A 78 19.70 -13.15 0.30
CA ALA A 78 18.51 -12.97 -0.54
C ALA A 78 17.65 -14.25 -0.51
N LYS A 79 16.47 -14.16 0.12
CA LYS A 79 15.48 -15.25 0.09
C LYS A 79 14.63 -15.14 -1.19
N VAL A 80 15.04 -15.84 -2.24
CA VAL A 80 14.22 -16.03 -3.44
C VAL A 80 13.12 -17.05 -3.15
N GLN A 81 11.91 -16.80 -3.65
CA GLN A 81 10.80 -17.75 -3.66
C GLN A 81 10.23 -17.78 -5.09
N VAL A 82 9.93 -18.97 -5.58
CA VAL A 82 9.36 -19.22 -6.91
C VAL A 82 8.04 -19.97 -6.70
N PHE A 83 7.05 -19.69 -7.53
CA PHE A 83 5.71 -20.27 -7.46
C PHE A 83 5.32 -20.81 -8.83
N ASP A 84 4.58 -21.91 -8.87
CA ASP A 84 4.21 -22.57 -10.12
C ASP A 84 2.97 -21.92 -10.79
N SER A 85 2.26 -21.04 -10.08
CA SER A 85 1.10 -20.30 -10.59
C SER A 85 1.05 -18.82 -10.15
N GLU A 86 0.39 -17.98 -10.97
CA GLU A 86 0.19 -16.55 -10.66
C GLU A 86 -0.70 -16.34 -9.41
N GLU A 87 -1.65 -17.24 -9.16
CA GLU A 87 -2.54 -17.16 -7.99
C GLU A 87 -1.84 -17.53 -6.68
N GLU A 88 -0.91 -18.50 -6.69
CA GLU A 88 -0.03 -18.76 -5.53
C GLU A 88 0.88 -17.58 -5.24
N LEU A 89 1.49 -16.98 -6.28
CA LEU A 89 2.30 -15.77 -6.16
C LEU A 89 1.47 -14.62 -5.54
N LYS A 90 0.26 -14.38 -6.03
CA LYS A 90 -0.68 -13.38 -5.48
C LYS A 90 -1.04 -13.64 -4.02
N ALA A 91 -1.45 -14.86 -3.69
CA ALA A 91 -1.85 -15.23 -2.33
C ALA A 91 -0.68 -15.11 -1.34
N SER A 92 0.50 -15.57 -1.74
CA SER A 92 1.73 -15.48 -0.96
C SER A 92 2.20 -14.04 -0.79
N LEU A 93 2.10 -13.20 -1.84
CA LEU A 93 2.41 -11.77 -1.77
C LEU A 93 1.45 -11.02 -0.85
N ALA A 94 0.14 -11.29 -0.93
CA ALA A 94 -0.86 -10.69 -0.05
C ALA A 94 -0.62 -11.06 1.41
N LYS A 95 -0.34 -12.34 1.71
CA LYS A 95 0.02 -12.76 3.06
C LYS A 95 1.31 -12.11 3.55
N TYR A 96 2.38 -12.12 2.75
CA TYR A 96 3.66 -11.52 3.11
C TYR A 96 3.54 -10.01 3.37
N THR A 97 2.76 -9.30 2.55
CA THR A 97 2.61 -7.84 2.66
C THR A 97 1.74 -7.44 3.86
N SER A 98 0.70 -8.22 4.17
CA SER A 98 -0.11 -8.00 5.38
C SER A 98 0.64 -8.37 6.66
N ASP A 99 1.32 -9.52 6.73
CA ASP A 99 2.22 -9.90 7.83
C ASP A 99 3.26 -8.79 8.11
N LEU A 100 3.86 -8.25 7.05
CA LEU A 100 4.89 -7.21 7.14
C LEU A 100 4.31 -5.85 7.54
N SER A 101 3.15 -5.47 6.98
CA SER A 101 2.43 -4.24 7.37
C SER A 101 2.06 -4.28 8.84
N GLU A 102 1.46 -5.37 9.32
CA GLU A 102 1.06 -5.51 10.72
C GLU A 102 2.27 -5.38 11.66
N LYS A 103 3.38 -6.06 11.34
CA LYS A 103 4.61 -5.98 12.12
C LYS A 103 5.20 -4.56 12.15
N ILE A 104 5.36 -3.91 11.00
CA ILE A 104 6.04 -2.61 10.92
C ILE A 104 5.16 -1.49 11.49
N CYS A 105 3.83 -1.56 11.33
CA CYS A 105 2.91 -0.66 12.01
C CYS A 105 3.01 -0.78 13.54
N LYS A 106 3.14 -2.00 14.09
CA LYS A 106 3.38 -2.20 15.54
C LYS A 106 4.71 -1.64 16.03
N GLU A 107 5.76 -1.62 15.19
CA GLU A 107 7.07 -1.09 15.54
C GLU A 107 7.21 0.44 15.36
N ARG A 108 6.48 1.05 14.40
CA ARG A 108 6.80 2.39 13.88
C ARG A 108 5.61 3.31 13.66
N ASP A 109 4.39 2.79 13.75
CA ASP A 109 3.12 3.43 13.44
C ASP A 109 2.94 3.93 11.99
N SER A 110 3.84 3.52 11.09
CA SER A 110 3.77 3.80 9.65
C SER A 110 4.38 2.66 8.82
N PHE A 111 3.89 2.45 7.59
CA PHE A 111 4.37 1.43 6.66
C PHE A 111 4.54 2.02 5.25
N SER A 112 5.79 2.10 4.77
CA SER A 112 6.11 2.70 3.47
C SER A 112 6.24 1.62 2.38
N VAL A 113 5.57 1.82 1.24
CA VAL A 113 5.55 0.90 0.10
C VAL A 113 5.87 1.67 -1.18
N VAL A 114 6.69 1.08 -2.06
CA VAL A 114 7.08 1.67 -3.35
C VAL A 114 6.55 0.80 -4.49
N PHE A 115 5.80 1.39 -5.42
CA PHE A 115 5.21 0.73 -6.58
C PHE A 115 6.05 0.96 -7.85
N SER A 116 6.22 -0.09 -8.65
CA SER A 116 6.85 -0.06 -9.99
C SER A 116 5.84 -0.10 -11.14
N GLY A 117 4.54 0.08 -10.84
CA GLY A 117 3.45 -0.18 -11.79
C GLY A 117 3.46 -1.61 -12.35
N GLY A 118 3.07 -1.76 -13.62
CA GLY A 118 3.09 -3.04 -14.35
C GLY A 118 2.25 -4.15 -13.70
N SER A 119 2.76 -5.38 -13.73
CA SER A 119 2.09 -6.56 -13.17
C SER A 119 1.95 -6.52 -11.64
N LEU A 120 2.80 -5.77 -10.92
CA LEU A 120 2.75 -5.69 -9.45
C LEU A 120 1.37 -5.28 -8.95
N ILE A 121 0.72 -4.31 -9.59
CA ILE A 121 -0.61 -3.84 -9.19
C ILE A 121 -1.67 -4.95 -9.34
N LYS A 122 -1.55 -5.81 -10.36
CA LYS A 122 -2.40 -7.00 -10.51
C LYS A 122 -2.09 -8.06 -9.45
N CYS A 123 -0.82 -8.22 -9.07
CA CYS A 123 -0.40 -9.14 -8.02
C CYS A 123 -0.90 -8.72 -6.62
N LEU A 124 -0.98 -7.41 -6.36
CA LEU A 124 -1.55 -6.85 -5.12
C LEU A 124 -3.07 -7.02 -5.00
N GLY A 125 -3.77 -7.45 -6.06
CA GLY A 125 -5.24 -7.61 -6.07
C GLY A 125 -5.77 -8.50 -4.94
N LYS A 126 -5.01 -9.51 -4.49
CA LYS A 126 -5.41 -10.37 -3.35
C LYS A 126 -5.43 -9.67 -1.99
N LEU A 127 -4.82 -8.50 -1.84
CA LEU A 127 -4.98 -7.67 -0.63
C LEU A 127 -6.35 -6.97 -0.55
N LEU A 128 -7.08 -6.91 -1.67
CA LEU A 128 -8.42 -6.32 -1.78
C LEU A 128 -9.53 -7.34 -1.49
N GLU A 129 -9.16 -8.60 -1.20
CA GLU A 129 -10.08 -9.67 -0.81
C GLU A 129 -10.03 -9.87 0.72
N PRO A 130 -11.14 -10.29 1.36
CA PRO A 130 -11.12 -10.71 2.76
C PRO A 130 -10.16 -11.89 2.99
N PRO A 131 -9.46 -11.97 4.14
CA PRO A 131 -9.56 -11.06 5.28
C PRO A 131 -8.68 -9.80 5.17
N TYR A 132 -7.86 -9.67 4.12
CA TYR A 132 -6.80 -8.66 4.06
C TYR A 132 -7.35 -7.23 3.98
N VAL A 133 -8.40 -7.02 3.17
CA VAL A 133 -9.02 -5.70 2.98
C VAL A 133 -9.55 -5.10 4.29
N ASP A 134 -10.04 -5.95 5.20
CA ASP A 134 -10.63 -5.56 6.49
C ASP A 134 -9.62 -5.53 7.65
N SER A 135 -8.48 -6.22 7.53
CA SER A 135 -7.50 -6.40 8.62
C SER A 135 -6.22 -5.58 8.48
N VAL A 136 -5.92 -5.06 7.28
CA VAL A 136 -4.78 -4.16 7.06
C VAL A 136 -5.14 -2.73 7.44
N ASP A 137 -4.32 -2.11 8.30
CA ASP A 137 -4.47 -0.71 8.69
C ASP A 137 -3.97 0.23 7.58
N TRP A 138 -4.82 0.46 6.58
CA TRP A 138 -4.58 1.33 5.43
C TRP A 138 -4.23 2.78 5.80
N SER A 139 -4.64 3.25 6.98
CA SER A 139 -4.39 4.64 7.42
C SER A 139 -2.89 4.93 7.59
N LYS A 140 -2.09 3.88 7.84
CA LYS A 140 -0.65 3.93 8.10
C LYS A 140 0.21 3.67 6.87
N TRP A 141 -0.41 3.37 5.72
CA TRP A 141 0.31 3.12 4.48
C TRP A 141 0.74 4.44 3.83
N HIS A 142 2.02 4.53 3.46
CA HIS A 142 2.61 5.60 2.66
C HIS A 142 3.07 5.04 1.31
N ILE A 143 2.54 5.59 0.22
CA ILE A 143 2.73 5.07 -1.13
C ILE A 143 3.68 5.97 -1.93
N PHE A 144 4.66 5.33 -2.56
CA PHE A 144 5.67 5.95 -3.41
C PHE A 144 5.74 5.22 -4.76
N TRP A 145 6.36 5.84 -5.76
CA TRP A 145 6.68 5.22 -7.04
C TRP A 145 8.19 5.08 -7.24
N VAL A 146 8.60 4.01 -7.93
CA VAL A 146 9.97 3.79 -8.44
C VAL A 146 10.20 4.65 -9.68
N ASP A 147 9.24 4.63 -10.59
CA ASP A 147 9.26 5.31 -11.88
C ASP A 147 7.84 5.74 -12.29
N GLU A 148 7.76 6.71 -13.21
CA GLU A 148 6.52 7.10 -13.90
C GLU A 148 6.87 7.50 -15.35
N ARG A 149 5.92 7.30 -16.27
CA ARG A 149 6.01 7.75 -17.66
C ARG A 149 5.83 9.28 -17.73
N VAL A 150 6.46 9.93 -18.70
CA VAL A 150 6.37 11.40 -18.88
C VAL A 150 5.07 11.75 -19.62
N VAL A 151 3.95 11.48 -18.98
CA VAL A 151 2.56 11.63 -19.46
C VAL A 151 1.67 12.10 -18.30
N PRO A 152 0.50 12.72 -18.58
CA PRO A 152 -0.47 13.08 -17.54
C PRO A 152 -0.94 11.88 -16.69
N LYS A 153 -1.27 12.11 -15.42
CA LYS A 153 -1.78 11.09 -14.48
C LYS A 153 -3.10 10.42 -14.86
N ASN A 154 -3.78 10.89 -15.91
CA ASN A 154 -4.97 10.26 -16.48
C ASN A 154 -4.71 9.60 -17.85
N HIS A 155 -3.45 9.48 -18.28
CA HIS A 155 -3.06 8.76 -19.48
C HIS A 155 -3.02 7.24 -19.22
N PRO A 156 -3.47 6.37 -20.15
CA PRO A 156 -3.48 4.92 -19.96
C PRO A 156 -2.13 4.28 -19.58
N ASP A 157 -1.02 4.89 -19.99
CA ASP A 157 0.34 4.41 -19.68
C ASP A 157 0.88 4.83 -18.30
N SER A 158 0.14 5.64 -17.53
CA SER A 158 0.59 6.14 -16.22
C SER A 158 0.63 5.01 -15.17
N ASN A 159 1.78 4.84 -14.52
CA ASN A 159 1.95 3.98 -13.35
C ASN A 159 1.08 4.46 -12.17
N TYR A 160 0.80 5.76 -12.07
CA TYR A 160 -0.16 6.30 -11.10
C TYR A 160 -1.59 5.88 -11.43
N LEU A 161 -2.07 6.07 -12.67
CA LEU A 161 -3.43 5.66 -13.06
C LEU A 161 -3.66 4.17 -12.84
N LEU A 162 -2.71 3.35 -13.29
CA LEU A 162 -2.75 1.89 -13.12
C LEU A 162 -2.85 1.50 -11.65
N ALA A 163 -2.09 2.13 -10.76
CA ALA A 163 -2.15 1.91 -9.32
C ALA A 163 -3.45 2.45 -8.69
N TYR A 164 -3.99 3.56 -9.21
CA TYR A 164 -5.23 4.16 -8.74
C TYR A 164 -6.45 3.28 -9.04
N ASP A 165 -6.67 2.95 -10.31
CA ASP A 165 -7.76 2.10 -10.78
C ASP A 165 -7.59 0.64 -10.32
N GLY A 166 -6.34 0.18 -10.20
CA GLY A 166 -6.01 -1.17 -9.75
C GLY A 166 -6.23 -1.36 -8.25
N PHE A 167 -5.77 -0.41 -7.42
CA PHE A 167 -5.60 -0.61 -5.98
C PHE A 167 -6.09 0.57 -5.12
N LEU A 168 -5.55 1.79 -5.31
CA LEU A 168 -5.73 2.89 -4.35
C LEU A 168 -7.18 3.36 -4.22
N SER A 169 -7.97 3.29 -5.30
CA SER A 169 -9.41 3.62 -5.29
C SER A 169 -10.29 2.68 -4.46
N LYS A 170 -9.71 1.59 -3.91
CA LYS A 170 -10.42 0.50 -3.23
C LYS A 170 -9.99 0.29 -1.77
N VAL A 171 -9.07 1.12 -1.25
CA VAL A 171 -8.52 1.04 0.10
C VAL A 171 -8.53 2.41 0.78
N SER A 172 -8.67 2.46 2.11
CA SER A 172 -8.83 3.68 2.90
C SER A 172 -7.50 4.39 3.21
N ILE A 173 -6.63 4.53 2.21
CA ILE A 173 -5.36 5.26 2.31
C ILE A 173 -5.63 6.77 2.16
N SER A 174 -5.06 7.60 3.05
CA SER A 174 -5.17 9.07 2.92
C SER A 174 -4.42 9.59 1.70
N ALA A 175 -4.99 10.55 0.97
CA ALA A 175 -4.33 11.20 -0.16
C ALA A 175 -2.99 11.87 0.23
N ASP A 176 -2.87 12.39 1.46
CA ASP A 176 -1.64 12.99 1.99
C ASP A 176 -0.48 11.99 2.15
N ASN A 177 -0.79 10.69 2.12
CA ASN A 177 0.17 9.60 2.16
C ASN A 177 0.53 9.06 0.76
N VAL A 178 -0.06 9.59 -0.32
CA VAL A 178 0.14 9.11 -1.71
C VAL A 178 1.09 10.04 -2.46
N TYR A 179 2.39 9.75 -2.39
CA TYR A 179 3.45 10.57 -2.94
C TYR A 179 3.72 10.22 -4.42
N ALA A 180 2.82 10.63 -5.30
CA ALA A 180 2.95 10.44 -6.76
C ALA A 180 3.94 11.44 -7.41
N ILE A 181 4.67 11.01 -8.45
CA ILE A 181 5.58 11.86 -9.24
C ILE A 181 4.79 12.99 -9.94
N ASN A 182 5.41 14.15 -10.17
CA ASN A 182 4.75 15.32 -10.75
C ASN A 182 4.72 15.27 -12.29
N ASP A 183 3.54 15.19 -12.88
CA ASP A 183 3.27 15.03 -14.32
C ASP A 183 3.11 16.37 -15.08
N VAL A 184 3.05 17.49 -14.36
CA VAL A 184 2.97 18.84 -14.94
C VAL A 184 4.37 19.40 -15.27
N LEU A 185 5.42 18.80 -14.71
CA LEU A 185 6.82 19.19 -14.91
C LEU A 185 7.47 18.43 -16.07
N SER A 186 8.55 19.00 -16.62
CA SER A 186 9.44 18.25 -17.52
C SER A 186 10.09 17.08 -16.78
N ALA A 187 10.51 16.03 -17.49
CA ALA A 187 11.09 14.82 -16.89
C ALA A 187 12.20 15.09 -15.84
N LYS A 188 13.06 16.10 -16.08
CA LYS A 188 14.07 16.53 -15.10
C LYS A 188 13.44 17.23 -13.90
N GLY A 189 12.53 18.19 -14.13
CA GLY A 189 11.86 18.91 -13.05
C GLY A 189 11.02 18.00 -12.16
N ALA A 190 10.40 16.96 -12.73
CA ALA A 190 9.68 15.92 -12.01
C ALA A 190 10.61 15.09 -11.11
N ALA A 191 11.82 14.76 -11.60
CA ALA A 191 12.84 14.08 -10.79
C ALA A 191 13.40 14.97 -9.68
N ASP A 192 13.72 16.24 -9.99
CA ASP A 192 14.22 17.23 -9.02
C ASP A 192 13.17 17.50 -7.90
N ASP A 193 11.88 17.61 -8.24
CA ASP A 193 10.73 17.69 -7.30
C ASP A 193 10.66 16.45 -6.40
N TYR A 194 10.70 15.27 -7.00
CA TYR A 194 10.51 14.01 -6.29
C TYR A 194 11.67 13.72 -5.33
N GLU A 195 12.92 13.95 -5.74
CA GLU A 195 14.09 13.84 -4.87
C GLU A 195 14.01 14.84 -3.69
N THR A 196 13.61 16.08 -3.96
CA THR A 196 13.42 17.13 -2.94
C THR A 196 12.35 16.72 -1.92
N ARG A 197 11.24 16.14 -2.40
CA ARG A 197 10.15 15.63 -1.56
C ARG A 197 10.56 14.43 -0.72
N LEU A 198 11.27 13.45 -1.28
CA LEU A 198 11.82 12.32 -0.50
C LEU A 198 12.79 12.81 0.59
N LYS A 199 13.71 13.72 0.26
CA LYS A 199 14.61 14.38 1.23
C LYS A 199 13.83 15.11 2.33
N HIS A 200 12.71 15.76 2.00
CA HIS A 200 11.84 16.41 2.98
C HIS A 200 11.16 15.40 3.92
N LEU A 201 10.56 14.33 3.38
CA LEU A 201 9.87 13.29 4.16
C LEU A 201 10.82 12.52 5.09
N VAL A 202 12.09 12.37 4.70
CA VAL A 202 13.16 11.88 5.57
C VAL A 202 13.49 12.87 6.68
N LYS A 203 13.63 14.16 6.36
CA LYS A 203 13.91 15.23 7.35
C LYS A 203 12.78 15.40 8.38
N THR A 204 11.52 15.22 7.98
CA THR A 204 10.36 15.23 8.88
C THR A 204 10.09 13.89 9.58
N LYS A 205 10.91 12.86 9.30
CA LYS A 205 10.83 11.51 9.89
C LYS A 205 9.56 10.71 9.55
N ILE A 206 8.82 11.11 8.51
CA ILE A 206 7.71 10.33 7.93
C ILE A 206 8.28 9.06 7.30
N VAL A 207 9.32 9.22 6.47
CA VAL A 207 10.21 8.12 6.07
C VAL A 207 11.38 8.10 7.05
N ARG A 208 11.68 6.93 7.64
CA ARG A 208 12.86 6.77 8.51
C ARG A 208 14.05 6.32 7.68
N MET A 209 15.21 6.92 7.92
CA MET A 209 16.48 6.41 7.41
C MET A 209 16.79 5.05 8.03
N SER A 210 17.41 4.14 7.28
CA SER A 210 17.87 2.87 7.84
C SER A 210 19.25 3.02 8.49
N GLU A 211 19.32 2.78 9.80
CA GLU A 211 20.56 2.77 10.60
C GLU A 211 21.62 1.81 10.04
N ALA A 212 21.19 0.75 9.35
CA ALA A 212 22.05 -0.25 8.73
C ALA A 212 22.55 0.11 7.31
N SER A 213 22.16 1.27 6.77
CA SER A 213 22.61 1.75 5.45
C SER A 213 23.05 3.21 5.42
N GLY A 214 22.68 4.04 6.40
CA GLY A 214 22.90 5.50 6.35
C GLY A 214 21.99 6.22 5.33
N PHE A 215 21.09 5.47 4.72
CA PHE A 215 20.01 5.84 3.82
C PHE A 215 18.82 4.96 4.22
#